data_AF-A0A840YFT5-F1
#
_entry.id   AF-A0A840YFT5-F1
#
_cell.length_a   1.000
_cell.length_b   1.000
_cell.length_c   1.000
_cell.angle_alpha   90.00
_cell.angle_beta   90.00
_cell.angle_gamma   90.00
#
_symmetry.space_group_name_H-M   'P 1'
#
loop_
_entity.id
_entity.type
_entity.pdbx_description
1 polymer ?
#
loop_
_entity_poly.entity_id
_entity_poly.type
_entity_poly.pdbx_seq_one_letter_code
_entity_poly.pdbx_strand_id
1 'polypeptide(L)'
;MTEPRDRTAFTRSDMPHRPPYQGGYRTTTRPLIVTPTLVSRVDRTPWSERPHDPKASMDRDGREVEHPDRHPDRLALEPDPNLAFEHWDEYWRKIHGPKFAYEEPGSTSQPVLRYDQLHRIPGGPSSFFRPPYAAMTDEAGRLVADPYARVPAYRRPRWDGLAYIAYAEEGDIRKTLGQEKYAERIIADERTAFRMVTREITREYILIPSPRHRDPISLVKIHKRRPELTREAFQRRWLDEHAAVVLSKPATHAHVRRYAQLHNIGSTQEDPEGGTIDGISVLAFASVNDVEDYLVTPDHAAIEAHESELAGEGSEFWTAVNYSVVNRLLPELATER
;
A
#
# COMPACT_ATOMS: atom_id res chain seq x y z
N MET A 1 25.36 -12.55 -23.42
CA MET A 1 24.31 -11.57 -23.08
C MET A 1 24.03 -10.75 -24.32
N THR A 2 22.90 -10.98 -24.99
CA THR A 2 22.43 -10.13 -26.08
C THR A 2 22.12 -8.74 -25.53
N GLU A 3 22.72 -7.69 -26.09
CA GLU A 3 22.38 -6.31 -25.76
C GLU A 3 20.88 -6.09 -25.95
N PRO A 4 20.19 -5.34 -25.07
CA PRO A 4 18.78 -5.04 -25.24
C PRO A 4 18.59 -4.28 -26.55
N ARG A 5 17.62 -4.72 -27.37
CA ARG A 5 17.34 -4.18 -28.71
C ARG A 5 16.93 -2.70 -28.75
N ASP A 6 16.76 -2.04 -27.59
CA ASP A 6 16.52 -0.60 -27.53
C ASP A 6 17.04 -0.01 -26.21
N ARG A 7 18.27 0.51 -26.23
CA ARG A 7 18.88 1.21 -25.08
C ARG A 7 18.05 2.45 -24.67
N THR A 8 17.29 3.05 -25.58
CA THR A 8 16.54 4.29 -25.30
C THR A 8 15.27 4.01 -24.48
N ALA A 9 14.56 2.93 -24.79
CA ALA A 9 13.42 2.47 -23.99
C ALA A 9 13.83 2.14 -22.54
N PHE A 10 15.00 1.50 -22.37
CA PHE A 10 15.51 1.17 -21.04
C PHE A 10 15.84 2.42 -20.21
N THR A 11 16.47 3.43 -20.81
CA THR A 11 16.78 4.69 -20.12
C THR A 11 15.56 5.49 -19.67
N ARG A 12 14.38 5.22 -20.26
CA ARG A 12 13.11 5.87 -19.89
C ARG A 12 12.25 5.03 -18.93
N SER A 13 12.74 3.87 -18.51
CA SER A 13 12.03 2.99 -17.56
C SER A 13 12.36 3.33 -16.11
N ASP A 14 11.61 2.76 -15.16
CA ASP A 14 11.90 2.81 -13.72
C ASP A 14 13.12 1.96 -13.31
N MET A 15 13.48 0.97 -14.13
CA MET A 15 14.52 -0.01 -13.84
C MET A 15 15.88 0.58 -13.40
N PRO A 16 16.39 1.68 -14.00
CA PRO A 16 17.64 2.31 -13.58
C PRO A 16 17.62 2.85 -12.13
N HIS A 17 16.44 3.07 -11.54
CA HIS A 17 16.28 3.70 -10.23
C HIS A 17 16.30 2.71 -9.06
N ARG A 18 16.60 1.45 -9.32
CA ARG A 18 16.61 0.37 -8.33
C ARG A 18 17.74 -0.62 -8.63
N PRO A 19 18.12 -1.48 -7.66
CA PRO A 19 19.04 -2.58 -7.93
C PRO A 19 18.56 -3.44 -9.10
N PRO A 20 19.42 -4.25 -9.73
CA PRO A 20 20.88 -4.14 -9.69
C PRO A 20 21.42 -3.00 -10.57
N TYR A 21 20.55 -2.18 -11.19
CA TYR A 21 20.94 -1.21 -12.20
C TYR A 21 21.43 0.12 -11.62
N GLN A 22 20.89 0.53 -10.48
CA GLN A 22 21.35 1.72 -9.77
C GLN A 22 22.76 1.50 -9.20
N GLY A 23 23.67 2.45 -9.45
CA GLY A 23 25.08 2.34 -9.04
C GLY A 23 25.40 2.90 -7.64
N GLY A 24 24.52 3.75 -7.08
CA GLY A 24 24.75 4.43 -5.81
C GLY A 24 23.57 4.30 -4.85
N TYR A 25 23.88 4.01 -3.60
CA TYR A 25 22.91 3.79 -2.52
C TYR A 25 23.27 4.61 -1.29
N ARG A 26 22.24 4.94 -0.51
CA ARG A 26 22.35 5.54 0.82
C ARG A 26 21.91 4.52 1.87
N THR A 27 22.35 4.72 3.10
CA THR A 27 21.87 3.97 4.24
C THR A 27 21.71 4.93 5.42
N THR A 28 20.78 4.66 6.32
CA THR A 28 20.48 5.50 7.47
C THR A 28 19.78 4.67 8.54
N THR A 29 20.06 4.98 9.80
CA THR A 29 19.30 4.53 10.98
C THR A 29 18.31 5.58 11.44
N ARG A 30 18.34 6.80 10.88
CA ARG A 30 17.35 7.84 11.19
C ARG A 30 16.00 7.52 10.53
N PRO A 31 14.87 7.83 11.19
CA PRO A 31 13.56 7.73 10.58
C PRO A 31 13.48 8.51 9.26
N LEU A 32 12.94 7.87 8.23
CA LEU A 32 12.60 8.57 6.98
C LEU A 32 11.22 9.20 7.09
N ILE A 33 10.95 10.14 6.19
CA ILE A 33 9.62 10.69 5.99
C ILE A 33 8.98 9.94 4.84
N VAL A 34 7.78 9.40 5.05
CA VAL A 34 7.06 8.62 4.06
C VAL A 34 5.70 9.27 3.79
N THR A 35 5.31 9.37 2.52
CA THR A 35 3.91 9.63 2.14
C THR A 35 3.25 8.29 1.80
N PRO A 36 2.57 7.63 2.77
CA PRO A 36 1.87 6.39 2.52
C PRO A 36 0.48 6.67 1.95
N THR A 37 0.43 6.84 0.64
CA THR A 37 -0.82 7.13 -0.08
C THR A 37 -1.58 5.83 -0.27
N LEU A 38 -2.61 5.62 0.55
CA LEU A 38 -3.60 4.56 0.30
C LEU A 38 -4.42 4.96 -0.91
N VAL A 39 -4.65 4.01 -1.81
CA VAL A 39 -5.36 4.25 -3.07
C VAL A 39 -6.55 3.32 -3.20
N SER A 40 -7.64 3.84 -3.73
CA SER A 40 -8.77 3.05 -4.21
C SER A 40 -8.90 3.22 -5.71
N ARG A 41 -9.16 2.13 -6.41
CA ARG A 41 -9.30 2.16 -7.87
C ARG A 41 -10.59 2.86 -8.28
N VAL A 42 -10.56 3.50 -9.44
CA VAL A 42 -11.81 3.84 -10.15
C VAL A 42 -12.56 2.56 -10.46
N ASP A 43 -13.82 2.51 -10.06
CA ASP A 43 -14.73 1.40 -10.31
C ASP A 43 -16.20 1.86 -10.27
N ARG A 44 -17.12 0.94 -10.54
CA ARG A 44 -18.57 1.18 -10.54
C ARG A 44 -19.22 1.08 -9.16
N THR A 45 -18.47 1.25 -8.07
CA THR A 45 -19.05 1.19 -6.72
C THR A 45 -19.82 2.49 -6.42
N PRO A 46 -21.05 2.43 -5.88
CA PRO A 46 -21.81 3.64 -5.52
C PRO A 46 -21.05 4.58 -4.59
N TRP A 47 -21.28 5.89 -4.73
CA TRP A 47 -20.64 6.92 -3.89
C TRP A 47 -20.97 6.78 -2.40
N SER A 48 -22.13 6.23 -2.07
CA SER A 48 -22.52 5.94 -0.69
C SER A 48 -21.76 4.79 -0.04
N GLU A 49 -21.08 3.95 -0.83
CA GLU A 49 -20.42 2.74 -0.35
C GLU A 49 -18.89 2.90 -0.24
N ARG A 50 -18.29 3.73 -1.09
CA ARG A 50 -16.84 4.00 -1.06
C ARG A 50 -16.55 5.49 -1.23
N PRO A 51 -15.69 6.06 -0.36
CA PRO A 51 -15.19 7.42 -0.50
C PRO A 51 -14.64 7.71 -1.91
N HIS A 52 -14.69 8.98 -2.30
CA HIS A 52 -14.19 9.46 -3.57
C HIS A 52 -13.63 10.87 -3.41
N ASP A 53 -12.59 11.18 -4.18
CA ASP A 53 -12.09 12.54 -4.30
C ASP A 53 -12.95 13.33 -5.30
N PRO A 54 -13.19 14.62 -5.05
CA PRO A 54 -13.78 15.51 -6.05
C PRO A 54 -12.94 15.52 -7.32
N LYS A 55 -13.57 15.46 -8.50
CA LYS A 55 -12.88 15.42 -9.79
C LYS A 55 -11.99 14.18 -9.92
N ALA A 56 -12.44 13.04 -9.43
CA ALA A 56 -11.88 11.73 -9.75
C ALA A 56 -12.76 11.02 -10.78
N SER A 57 -12.36 9.84 -11.26
CA SER A 57 -13.13 9.02 -12.21
C SER A 57 -13.40 9.74 -13.55
N MET A 58 -12.34 10.08 -14.27
CA MET A 58 -12.44 10.81 -15.54
C MET A 58 -12.98 9.99 -16.71
N ASP A 59 -13.65 10.64 -17.66
CA ASP A 59 -13.93 10.15 -19.01
C ASP A 59 -12.80 10.47 -20.00
N ARG A 60 -12.93 9.97 -21.24
CA ARG A 60 -11.89 10.13 -22.28
C ARG A 60 -11.67 11.56 -22.74
N ASP A 61 -12.59 12.46 -22.42
CA ASP A 61 -12.47 13.90 -22.68
C ASP A 61 -11.92 14.67 -21.46
N GLY A 62 -11.56 13.96 -20.38
CA GLY A 62 -11.04 14.55 -19.15
C GLY A 62 -12.12 15.21 -18.28
N ARG A 63 -13.39 14.80 -18.43
CA ARG A 63 -14.50 15.27 -17.58
C ARG A 63 -14.80 14.24 -16.51
N GLU A 64 -15.19 14.70 -15.33
CA GLU A 64 -15.61 13.80 -14.23
C GLU A 64 -16.85 12.99 -14.63
N VAL A 65 -16.79 11.68 -14.40
CA VAL A 65 -17.95 10.79 -14.50
C VAL A 65 -18.63 10.75 -13.14
N GLU A 66 -19.66 11.58 -12.99
CA GLU A 66 -20.54 11.52 -11.83
C GLU A 66 -21.28 10.17 -11.80
N HIS A 67 -21.38 9.57 -10.61
CA HIS A 67 -22.06 8.28 -10.39
C HIS A 67 -21.62 7.17 -11.37
N PRO A 68 -20.36 6.72 -11.30
CA PRO A 68 -19.82 5.68 -12.19
C PRO A 68 -20.50 4.31 -11.99
N ASP A 69 -21.28 4.12 -10.93
CA ASP A 69 -22.18 2.98 -10.75
C ASP A 69 -23.31 2.92 -11.79
N ARG A 70 -23.71 4.08 -12.34
CA ARG A 70 -24.76 4.23 -13.36
C ARG A 70 -24.22 4.41 -14.77
N HIS A 71 -23.00 4.95 -14.88
CA HIS A 71 -22.34 5.25 -16.15
C HIS A 71 -20.93 4.65 -16.24
N PRO A 72 -20.75 3.34 -15.95
CA PRO A 72 -19.43 2.72 -15.97
C PRO A 72 -18.78 2.77 -17.35
N ASP A 73 -19.59 2.76 -18.41
CA ASP A 73 -19.16 2.82 -19.81
C ASP A 73 -18.42 4.11 -20.19
N ARG A 74 -18.57 5.16 -19.36
CA ARG A 74 -17.90 6.45 -19.57
C ARG A 74 -16.51 6.53 -18.96
N LEU A 75 -16.13 5.60 -18.07
CA LEU A 75 -14.83 5.62 -17.39
C LEU A 75 -13.69 5.50 -18.41
N ALA A 76 -12.73 6.41 -18.34
CA ALA A 76 -11.61 6.45 -19.28
C ALA A 76 -10.69 5.24 -19.16
N LEU A 77 -10.40 4.84 -17.92
CA LEU A 77 -9.46 3.76 -17.63
C LEU A 77 -9.99 2.43 -18.15
N GLU A 78 -11.13 1.98 -17.62
CA GLU A 78 -11.73 0.71 -18.02
C GLU A 78 -13.25 0.75 -17.87
N PRO A 79 -14.00 0.80 -18.98
CA PRO A 79 -15.46 0.81 -18.95
C PRO A 79 -16.10 -0.55 -18.64
N ASP A 80 -15.41 -1.68 -18.87
CA ASP A 80 -15.92 -3.02 -18.52
C ASP A 80 -15.64 -3.34 -17.05
N PRO A 81 -16.67 -3.46 -16.18
CA PRO A 81 -16.46 -3.76 -14.77
C PRO A 81 -15.79 -5.10 -14.50
N ASN A 82 -15.84 -6.05 -15.44
CA ASN A 82 -15.18 -7.34 -15.32
C ASN A 82 -13.66 -7.21 -15.49
N LEU A 83 -13.19 -6.22 -16.26
CA LEU A 83 -11.77 -5.99 -16.54
C LEU A 83 -11.18 -4.89 -15.64
N ALA A 84 -12.03 -4.05 -15.03
CA ALA A 84 -11.60 -2.84 -14.32
C ALA A 84 -10.53 -3.06 -13.25
N PHE A 85 -10.53 -4.21 -12.55
CA PHE A 85 -9.48 -4.48 -11.57
C PHE A 85 -8.13 -4.79 -12.21
N GLU A 86 -8.13 -5.61 -13.25
CA GLU A 86 -6.93 -6.09 -13.93
C GLU A 86 -6.26 -4.95 -14.69
N HIS A 87 -7.07 -4.16 -15.41
CA HIS A 87 -6.57 -3.00 -16.13
C HIS A 87 -6.07 -1.92 -15.16
N TRP A 88 -6.75 -1.69 -14.03
CA TRP A 88 -6.23 -0.77 -13.01
C TRP A 88 -4.89 -1.22 -12.43
N ASP A 89 -4.75 -2.52 -12.11
CA ASP A 89 -3.50 -3.08 -11.57
C ASP A 89 -2.35 -2.89 -12.57
N GLU A 90 -2.58 -3.24 -13.84
CA GLU A 90 -1.64 -3.05 -14.92
C GLU A 90 -1.29 -1.58 -15.13
N TYR A 91 -2.29 -0.70 -15.19
CA TYR A 91 -2.09 0.72 -15.44
C TYR A 91 -1.30 1.37 -14.31
N TRP A 92 -1.68 1.09 -13.06
CA TRP A 92 -0.99 1.66 -11.91
C TRP A 92 0.47 1.25 -11.88
N ARG A 93 0.77 -0.03 -12.14
CA ARG A 93 2.15 -0.53 -12.13
C ARG A 93 2.96 -0.09 -13.33
N LYS A 94 2.41 -0.19 -14.54
CA LYS A 94 3.16 -0.12 -15.79
C LYS A 94 3.14 1.27 -16.44
N ILE A 95 2.15 2.11 -16.11
CA ILE A 95 1.98 3.44 -16.72
C ILE A 95 2.12 4.55 -15.68
N HIS A 96 1.37 4.49 -14.58
CA HIS A 96 1.38 5.55 -13.57
C HIS A 96 2.67 5.55 -12.74
N GLY A 97 3.04 4.41 -12.15
CA GLY A 97 4.19 4.27 -11.26
C GLY A 97 5.51 4.80 -11.85
N PRO A 98 5.90 4.42 -13.09
CA PRO A 98 7.14 4.88 -13.69
C PRO A 98 7.28 6.40 -13.80
N LYS A 99 6.17 7.18 -13.77
CA LYS A 99 6.21 8.65 -13.82
C LYS A 99 6.98 9.26 -12.64
N PHE A 100 6.98 8.61 -11.48
CA PHE A 100 7.73 9.06 -10.30
C PHE A 100 9.25 8.88 -10.47
N ALA A 101 9.67 7.89 -11.25
CA ALA A 101 11.08 7.64 -11.57
C ALA A 101 11.56 8.51 -12.73
N TYR A 102 10.68 8.76 -13.71
CA TYR A 102 10.99 9.49 -14.94
C TYR A 102 11.32 10.97 -14.71
N GLU A 103 12.39 11.43 -15.35
CA GLU A 103 12.83 12.83 -15.33
C GLU A 103 12.57 13.47 -16.70
N GLU A 104 11.64 14.42 -16.73
CA GLU A 104 11.47 15.39 -17.82
C GLU A 104 12.52 16.51 -17.69
N PRO A 105 12.84 17.24 -18.79
CA PRO A 105 13.68 18.43 -18.72
C PRO A 105 13.20 19.39 -17.64
N GLY A 106 14.08 19.76 -16.70
CA GLY A 106 13.76 20.65 -15.58
C GLY A 106 13.12 19.98 -14.36
N SER A 107 12.88 18.67 -14.40
CA SER A 107 12.36 17.89 -13.26
C SER A 107 13.43 16.94 -12.70
N THR A 108 13.24 16.48 -11.46
CA THR A 108 14.10 15.44 -10.89
C THR A 108 13.33 14.49 -9.98
N SER A 109 13.71 13.20 -9.99
CA SER A 109 13.22 12.19 -9.06
C SER A 109 14.14 12.00 -7.86
N GLN A 110 15.31 12.65 -7.81
CA GLN A 110 16.35 12.43 -6.79
C GLN A 110 15.87 12.50 -5.32
N PRO A 111 14.92 13.38 -4.94
CA PRO A 111 14.43 13.42 -3.56
C PRO A 111 13.67 12.15 -3.12
N VAL A 112 13.10 11.39 -4.06
CA VAL A 112 12.41 10.12 -3.78
C VAL A 112 13.43 9.03 -3.50
N LEU A 113 13.69 8.69 -2.24
CA LEU A 113 14.69 7.67 -1.89
C LEU A 113 14.17 6.25 -2.12
N ARG A 114 12.87 6.04 -1.92
CA ARG A 114 12.20 4.76 -2.15
C ARG A 114 10.79 5.02 -2.66
N TYR A 115 10.35 4.22 -3.61
CA TYR A 115 8.97 4.14 -4.03
C TYR A 115 8.62 2.67 -4.25
N ASP A 116 7.75 2.14 -3.40
CA ASP A 116 7.12 0.84 -3.61
C ASP A 116 5.62 1.02 -3.86
N GLN A 117 5.08 0.24 -4.79
CA GLN A 117 3.64 0.07 -4.98
C GLN A 117 3.23 -1.26 -4.38
N LEU A 118 2.31 -1.22 -3.43
CA LEU A 118 1.74 -2.40 -2.78
C LEU A 118 0.33 -2.58 -3.31
N HIS A 119 0.15 -3.57 -4.18
CA HIS A 119 -1.11 -3.86 -4.86
C HIS A 119 -1.87 -4.94 -4.10
N ARG A 120 -3.08 -4.64 -3.61
CA ARG A 120 -3.87 -5.62 -2.86
C ARG A 120 -4.16 -6.84 -3.74
N ILE A 121 -3.89 -8.03 -3.21
CA ILE A 121 -4.28 -9.28 -3.86
C ILE A 121 -5.59 -9.82 -3.26
N PRO A 122 -6.66 -10.03 -4.05
CA PRO A 122 -7.93 -10.55 -3.53
C PRO A 122 -7.84 -11.92 -2.87
N GLY A 123 -6.92 -12.77 -3.35
CA GLY A 123 -6.70 -14.12 -2.80
C GLY A 123 -5.84 -14.16 -1.53
N GLY A 124 -5.29 -13.02 -1.07
CA GLY A 124 -4.52 -12.97 0.16
C GLY A 124 -5.40 -12.70 1.39
N PRO A 125 -4.92 -13.03 2.60
CA PRO A 125 -5.64 -12.73 3.84
C PRO A 125 -6.03 -11.25 3.97
N SER A 126 -7.22 -10.99 4.52
CA SER A 126 -7.70 -9.65 4.89
C SER A 126 -8.54 -9.68 6.16
N SER A 127 -8.86 -8.52 6.74
CA SER A 127 -9.74 -8.42 7.92
C SER A 127 -11.11 -9.07 7.73
N PHE A 128 -11.58 -9.22 6.50
CA PHE A 128 -12.91 -9.72 6.19
C PHE A 128 -12.94 -11.20 5.81
N PHE A 129 -11.80 -11.76 5.42
CA PHE A 129 -11.64 -13.17 5.10
C PHE A 129 -10.19 -13.56 5.37
N ARG A 130 -9.97 -14.27 6.48
CA ARG A 130 -8.65 -14.62 6.98
C ARG A 130 -8.57 -16.13 7.27
N PRO A 131 -7.38 -16.73 7.24
CA PRO A 131 -7.22 -18.14 7.55
C PRO A 131 -7.60 -18.45 9.01
N PRO A 132 -7.89 -19.73 9.33
CA PRO A 132 -7.83 -20.89 8.43
C PRO A 132 -9.00 -20.95 7.44
N TYR A 133 -8.72 -21.41 6.22
CA TYR A 133 -9.76 -21.64 5.21
C TYR A 133 -10.26 -23.09 5.30
N ALA A 134 -11.58 -23.27 5.32
CA ALA A 134 -12.21 -24.58 5.39
C ALA A 134 -12.89 -24.94 4.07
N ALA A 135 -12.88 -26.23 3.72
CA ALA A 135 -13.70 -26.74 2.63
C ALA A 135 -15.18 -26.64 3.00
N MET A 136 -16.02 -26.21 2.04
CA MET A 136 -17.47 -26.20 2.22
C MET A 136 -17.99 -27.64 2.27
N THR A 137 -18.37 -28.09 3.46
CA THR A 137 -18.81 -29.47 3.71
C THR A 137 -20.22 -29.53 4.29
N ASP A 138 -20.92 -30.66 4.06
CA ASP A 138 -22.19 -31.00 4.70
C ASP A 138 -21.98 -31.58 6.12
N GLU A 139 -23.08 -31.89 6.82
CA GLU A 139 -23.02 -32.46 8.18
C GLU A 139 -22.31 -33.82 8.25
N ALA A 140 -22.17 -34.52 7.12
CA ALA A 140 -21.44 -35.78 7.02
C ALA A 140 -19.95 -35.59 6.64
N GLY A 141 -19.47 -34.35 6.52
CA GLY A 141 -18.09 -34.02 6.17
C GLY A 141 -17.76 -34.19 4.68
N ARG A 142 -18.77 -34.29 3.81
CA ARG A 142 -18.58 -34.37 2.35
C ARG A 142 -18.68 -32.99 1.74
N LEU A 143 -18.03 -32.76 0.59
CA LEU A 143 -18.22 -31.51 -0.15
C LEU A 143 -19.71 -31.28 -0.47
N VAL A 144 -20.16 -30.04 -0.31
CA VAL A 144 -21.54 -29.65 -0.63
C VAL A 144 -21.85 -29.90 -2.11
N ALA A 145 -23.06 -30.42 -2.41
CA ALA A 145 -23.50 -30.69 -3.78
C ALA A 145 -23.99 -29.43 -4.52
N ASP A 146 -24.25 -28.35 -3.77
CA ASP A 146 -24.83 -27.08 -4.21
C ASP A 146 -23.90 -25.89 -3.92
N PRO A 147 -22.62 -25.91 -4.33
CA PRO A 147 -21.67 -24.83 -4.00
C PRO A 147 -22.14 -23.47 -4.53
N TYR A 148 -22.88 -23.45 -5.66
CA TYR A 148 -23.46 -22.24 -6.25
C TYR A 148 -24.46 -21.53 -5.33
N ALA A 149 -25.10 -22.25 -4.40
CA ALA A 149 -26.06 -21.69 -3.45
C ALA A 149 -25.42 -21.25 -2.13
N ARG A 150 -24.12 -21.55 -1.93
CA ARG A 150 -23.41 -21.38 -0.65
C ARG A 150 -22.21 -20.45 -0.75
N VAL A 151 -22.01 -19.78 -1.88
CA VAL A 151 -20.92 -18.82 -2.07
C VAL A 151 -21.08 -17.68 -1.04
N PRO A 152 -20.10 -17.45 -0.15
CA PRO A 152 -20.19 -16.37 0.82
C PRO A 152 -20.16 -15.02 0.11
N ALA A 153 -20.85 -14.03 0.69
CA ALA A 153 -20.81 -12.66 0.19
C ALA A 153 -19.37 -12.11 0.25
N TYR A 154 -18.89 -11.56 -0.85
CA TYR A 154 -17.57 -10.94 -0.90
C TYR A 154 -17.56 -9.64 -0.09
N ARG A 155 -16.57 -9.50 0.79
CA ARG A 155 -16.30 -8.28 1.55
C ARG A 155 -14.93 -7.74 1.19
N ARG A 156 -14.92 -6.52 0.67
CA ARG A 156 -13.72 -5.87 0.13
C ARG A 156 -13.12 -4.92 1.18
N PRO A 157 -11.78 -4.93 1.39
CA PRO A 157 -11.09 -3.86 2.08
C PRO A 157 -11.33 -2.49 1.43
N ARG A 158 -11.29 -1.41 2.22
CA ARG A 158 -11.59 -0.07 1.70
C ARG A 158 -10.59 0.39 0.64
N TRP A 159 -9.35 -0.07 0.74
CA TRP A 159 -8.24 0.31 -0.12
C TRP A 159 -7.84 -0.83 -1.08
N ASP A 160 -7.45 -0.47 -2.30
CA ASP A 160 -6.96 -1.39 -3.33
C ASP A 160 -5.43 -1.42 -3.38
N GLY A 161 -4.74 -0.49 -2.71
CA GLY A 161 -3.29 -0.53 -2.56
C GLY A 161 -2.71 0.59 -1.71
N LEU A 162 -1.38 0.61 -1.62
CA LEU A 162 -0.57 1.62 -0.94
C LEU A 162 0.62 2.02 -1.83
N ALA A 163 0.73 3.31 -2.15
CA ALA A 163 1.98 3.91 -2.63
C ALA A 163 2.84 4.30 -1.43
N TYR A 164 3.98 3.65 -1.29
CA TYR A 164 4.96 3.88 -0.23
C TYR A 164 6.10 4.72 -0.79
N ILE A 165 6.11 6.03 -0.53
CA ILE A 165 7.15 6.92 -1.08
C ILE A 165 7.95 7.54 0.07
N ALA A 166 9.25 7.24 0.14
CA ALA A 166 10.13 7.68 1.21
C ALA A 166 11.10 8.79 0.76
N TYR A 167 11.36 9.71 1.67
CA TYR A 167 12.18 10.90 1.52
C TYR A 167 13.13 11.05 2.71
N ALA A 168 14.22 11.79 2.55
CA ALA A 168 15.14 12.07 3.66
C ALA A 168 14.50 13.00 4.70
N GLU A 169 13.74 13.99 4.25
CA GLU A 169 13.18 15.07 5.06
C GLU A 169 11.82 15.52 4.50
N GLU A 170 10.98 16.16 5.33
CA GLU A 170 9.66 16.63 4.88
C GLU A 170 9.75 17.67 3.76
N GLY A 171 10.83 18.47 3.73
CA GLY A 171 11.09 19.45 2.68
C GLY A 171 11.21 18.82 1.29
N ASP A 172 11.66 17.56 1.20
CA ASP A 172 11.80 16.83 -0.06
C ASP A 172 10.44 16.44 -0.65
N ILE A 173 9.37 16.36 0.16
CA ILE A 173 8.00 16.19 -0.35
C ILE A 173 7.62 17.41 -1.17
N ARG A 174 7.84 18.63 -0.64
CA ARG A 174 7.52 19.87 -1.37
C ARG A 174 8.37 20.02 -2.63
N LYS A 175 9.67 19.66 -2.57
CA LYS A 175 10.56 19.65 -3.76
C LYS A 175 10.07 18.67 -4.82
N THR A 176 9.48 17.56 -4.40
CA THR A 176 8.90 16.55 -5.29
C THR A 176 7.60 17.05 -5.90
N LEU A 177 6.59 17.31 -5.07
CA LEU A 177 5.23 17.65 -5.49
C LEU A 177 5.11 19.05 -6.13
N GLY A 178 6.05 19.96 -5.86
CA GLY A 178 6.06 21.32 -6.41
C GLY A 178 6.58 21.42 -7.85
N GLN A 179 7.07 20.33 -8.45
CA GLN A 179 7.52 20.35 -9.85
C GLN A 179 6.31 20.39 -10.79
N GLU A 180 6.40 21.13 -11.89
CA GLU A 180 5.33 21.29 -12.89
C GLU A 180 4.74 19.96 -13.37
N LYS A 181 5.61 18.95 -13.59
CA LYS A 181 5.19 17.60 -13.99
C LYS A 181 4.18 16.95 -13.03
N TYR A 182 4.26 17.23 -11.73
CA TYR A 182 3.37 16.61 -10.75
C TYR A 182 1.95 17.13 -10.90
N ALA A 183 1.79 18.45 -11.00
CA ALA A 183 0.48 19.07 -11.18
C ALA A 183 -0.16 18.68 -12.52
N GLU A 184 0.60 18.73 -13.61
CA GLU A 184 0.05 18.54 -14.96
C GLU A 184 -0.15 17.08 -15.33
N ARG A 185 0.74 16.18 -14.91
CA ARG A 185 0.82 14.81 -15.45
C ARG A 185 0.57 13.73 -14.42
N ILE A 186 0.92 13.94 -13.16
CA ILE A 186 0.72 12.95 -12.10
C ILE A 186 -0.67 13.10 -11.51
N ILE A 187 -1.07 14.29 -11.06
CA ILE A 187 -2.41 14.51 -10.50
C ILE A 187 -3.52 14.27 -11.54
N ALA A 188 -3.32 14.70 -12.79
CA ALA A 188 -4.27 14.41 -13.87
C ALA A 188 -4.47 12.89 -14.10
N ASP A 189 -3.38 12.13 -13.96
CA ASP A 189 -3.40 10.68 -14.07
C ASP A 189 -4.01 10.01 -12.84
N GLU A 190 -3.72 10.51 -11.64
CA GLU A 190 -4.33 10.05 -10.39
C GLU A 190 -5.86 10.17 -10.47
N ARG A 191 -6.38 11.27 -11.00
CA ARG A 191 -7.83 11.48 -11.20
C ARG A 191 -8.46 10.50 -12.19
N THR A 192 -7.64 9.90 -13.07
CA THR A 192 -8.08 8.92 -14.05
C THR A 192 -8.02 7.50 -13.48
N ALA A 193 -6.96 7.18 -12.74
CA ALA A 193 -6.71 5.83 -12.22
C ALA A 193 -7.36 5.57 -10.85
N PHE A 194 -7.45 6.57 -10.00
CA PHE A 194 -7.91 6.43 -8.62
C PHE A 194 -9.21 7.16 -8.37
N ARG A 195 -10.07 6.50 -7.61
CA ARG A 195 -11.29 7.08 -7.06
C ARG A 195 -10.96 7.99 -5.88
N MET A 196 -10.01 7.56 -5.05
CA MET A 196 -9.54 8.30 -3.89
C MET A 196 -8.09 7.94 -3.58
N VAL A 197 -7.34 8.95 -3.14
CA VAL A 197 -5.97 8.81 -2.62
C VAL A 197 -5.79 9.56 -1.30
N THR A 198 -5.13 8.95 -0.31
CA THR A 198 -4.76 9.66 0.93
C THR A 198 -3.43 10.41 0.80
N ARG A 199 -3.26 11.48 1.57
CA ARG A 199 -2.15 12.46 1.45
C ARG A 199 -1.37 12.66 2.75
N GLU A 200 -1.54 11.73 3.68
CA GLU A 200 -0.84 11.74 4.96
C GLU A 200 0.67 11.66 4.81
N ILE A 201 1.36 12.25 5.77
CA ILE A 201 2.79 12.20 5.98
C ILE A 201 3.04 11.38 7.23
N THR A 202 4.01 10.48 7.15
CA THR A 202 4.39 9.62 8.27
C THR A 202 5.88 9.66 8.52
N ARG A 203 6.25 9.34 9.77
CA ARG A 203 7.61 8.97 10.13
C ARG A 203 7.75 7.46 10.11
N GLU A 204 8.76 6.95 9.42
CA GLU A 204 9.04 5.51 9.32
C GLU A 204 9.96 5.03 10.45
N TYR A 205 9.54 3.95 11.10
CA TYR A 205 10.40 3.16 11.99
C TYR A 205 10.52 1.74 11.46
N ILE A 206 11.71 1.38 10.99
CA ILE A 206 12.08 0.04 10.54
C ILE A 206 12.49 -0.75 11.76
N LEU A 207 11.71 -1.77 12.10
CA LEU A 207 11.93 -2.62 13.28
C LEU A 207 12.59 -3.95 12.91
N ILE A 208 12.23 -4.50 11.74
CA ILE A 208 12.94 -5.63 11.12
C ILE A 208 13.37 -5.15 9.72
N PRO A 209 14.68 -4.98 9.46
CA PRO A 209 15.16 -4.53 8.17
C PRO A 209 15.11 -5.65 7.13
N SER A 210 14.74 -5.30 5.89
CA SER A 210 14.81 -6.15 4.72
C SER A 210 16.24 -6.24 4.21
N PRO A 211 16.81 -7.45 4.06
CA PRO A 211 18.16 -7.61 3.50
C PRO A 211 18.29 -7.13 2.05
N ARG A 212 17.17 -7.05 1.30
CA ARG A 212 17.20 -6.80 -0.16
C ARG A 212 16.26 -5.70 -0.65
N HIS A 213 15.38 -5.16 0.19
CA HIS A 213 14.32 -4.21 -0.22
C HIS A 213 13.47 -4.74 -1.39
N ARG A 214 13.23 -6.05 -1.43
CA ARG A 214 12.58 -6.75 -2.55
C ARG A 214 11.67 -7.87 -2.05
N ASP A 215 11.12 -7.69 -0.87
CA ASP A 215 10.20 -8.66 -0.30
C ASP A 215 8.93 -8.67 -1.17
N PRO A 216 8.48 -9.83 -1.64
CA PRO A 216 7.45 -9.92 -2.68
C PRO A 216 6.04 -9.64 -2.16
N ILE A 217 5.76 -9.98 -0.90
CA ILE A 217 4.43 -9.92 -0.30
C ILE A 217 4.45 -9.02 0.93
N SER A 218 3.43 -8.19 1.11
CA SER A 218 3.21 -7.45 2.35
C SER A 218 1.84 -7.74 2.96
N LEU A 219 1.78 -7.78 4.29
CA LEU A 219 0.58 -7.55 5.07
C LEU A 219 0.58 -6.07 5.49
N VAL A 220 -0.38 -5.30 4.97
CA VAL A 220 -0.59 -3.90 5.31
C VAL A 220 -1.68 -3.83 6.36
N LYS A 221 -1.37 -3.30 7.55
CA LYS A 221 -2.36 -3.01 8.59
C LYS A 221 -2.53 -1.51 8.75
N ILE A 222 -3.76 -1.03 8.66
CA ILE A 222 -4.15 0.36 8.83
C ILE A 222 -4.72 0.50 10.24
N HIS A 223 -4.13 1.41 11.02
CA HIS A 223 -4.48 1.62 12.41
C HIS A 223 -5.23 2.92 12.59
N LYS A 224 -6.44 2.82 13.15
CA LYS A 224 -7.14 3.93 13.77
C LYS A 224 -7.03 3.73 15.28
N ARG A 225 -6.71 4.75 16.05
CA ARG A 225 -6.63 4.63 17.51
C ARG A 225 -8.02 4.52 18.13
N ARG A 226 -8.11 3.90 19.30
CA ARG A 226 -9.30 4.00 20.15
C ARG A 226 -9.59 5.47 20.51
N PRO A 227 -10.85 5.91 20.55
CA PRO A 227 -11.22 7.32 20.69
C PRO A 227 -10.74 7.98 21.99
N GLU A 228 -10.51 7.21 23.05
CA GLU A 228 -9.96 7.67 24.33
C GLU A 228 -8.44 7.91 24.32
N LEU A 229 -7.73 7.45 23.29
CA LEU A 229 -6.29 7.69 23.14
C LEU A 229 -6.04 8.96 22.32
N THR A 230 -5.09 9.78 22.77
CA THR A 230 -4.51 10.79 21.88
C THR A 230 -3.63 10.09 20.83
N ARG A 231 -3.37 10.75 19.71
CA ARG A 231 -2.48 10.21 18.66
C ARG A 231 -1.09 9.94 19.20
N GLU A 232 -0.56 10.84 20.02
CA GLU A 232 0.77 10.72 20.63
C GLU A 232 0.82 9.55 21.62
N ALA A 233 -0.23 9.37 22.43
CA ALA A 233 -0.32 8.24 23.36
C ALA A 233 -0.39 6.91 22.61
N PHE A 234 -1.21 6.84 21.55
CA PHE A 234 -1.29 5.67 20.67
C PHE A 234 0.07 5.36 20.03
N GLN A 235 0.71 6.35 19.39
CA GLN A 235 1.97 6.16 18.69
C GLN A 235 3.11 5.72 19.61
N ARG A 236 3.23 6.31 20.80
CA ARG A 236 4.22 5.88 21.79
C ARG A 236 4.00 4.43 22.21
N ARG A 237 2.79 4.06 22.63
CA ARG A 237 2.47 2.68 23.04
C ARG A 237 2.66 1.70 21.88
N TRP A 238 2.37 2.12 20.66
CA TRP A 238 2.52 1.29 19.48
C TRP A 238 4.00 1.05 19.09
N LEU A 239 4.86 2.07 19.18
CA LEU A 239 6.29 1.97 18.89
C LEU A 239 7.09 1.27 19.98
N ASP A 240 6.70 1.43 21.25
CA ASP A 240 7.46 0.94 22.38
C ASP A 240 6.91 -0.41 22.87
N GLU A 241 5.67 -0.41 23.38
CA GLU A 241 5.05 -1.58 24.02
C GLU A 241 4.67 -2.64 22.98
N HIS A 242 3.86 -2.27 21.98
CA HIS A 242 3.36 -3.22 21.00
C HIS A 242 4.48 -3.77 20.10
N ALA A 243 5.41 -2.91 19.66
CA ALA A 243 6.57 -3.36 18.91
C ALA A 243 7.41 -4.37 19.69
N ALA A 244 7.61 -4.18 21.00
CA ALA A 244 8.31 -5.14 21.84
C ALA A 244 7.57 -6.49 21.90
N VAL A 245 6.24 -6.48 21.99
CA VAL A 245 5.43 -7.70 21.92
C VAL A 245 5.65 -8.43 20.59
N VAL A 246 5.54 -7.73 19.46
CA VAL A 246 5.76 -8.30 18.12
C VAL A 246 7.17 -8.90 18.01
N LEU A 247 8.20 -8.13 18.36
CA LEU A 247 9.60 -8.54 18.25
C LEU A 247 9.99 -9.66 19.23
N SER A 248 9.20 -9.90 20.28
CA SER A 248 9.45 -11.01 21.22
C SER A 248 8.96 -12.36 20.72
N LYS A 249 8.12 -12.41 19.67
CA LYS A 249 7.48 -13.65 19.22
C LYS A 249 8.37 -14.45 18.27
N PRO A 250 8.61 -15.74 18.54
CA PRO A 250 9.30 -16.63 17.61
C PRO A 250 8.68 -16.66 16.22
N ALA A 251 7.34 -16.69 16.09
CA ALA A 251 6.68 -16.71 14.79
C ALA A 251 6.99 -15.48 13.92
N THR A 252 7.19 -14.31 14.55
CA THR A 252 7.59 -13.09 13.82
C THR A 252 8.94 -13.29 13.15
N HIS A 253 9.95 -13.83 13.86
CA HIS A 253 11.27 -14.06 13.27
C HIS A 253 11.32 -15.23 12.29
N ALA A 254 10.36 -16.15 12.36
CA ALA A 254 10.24 -17.26 11.42
C ALA A 254 9.66 -16.84 10.06
N HIS A 255 8.67 -15.94 10.06
CA HIS A 255 7.89 -15.62 8.85
C HIS A 255 8.11 -14.20 8.32
N VAL A 256 8.37 -13.21 9.19
CA VAL A 256 8.42 -11.79 8.82
C VAL A 256 9.84 -11.42 8.37
N ARG A 257 9.99 -11.02 7.12
CA ARG A 257 11.25 -10.58 6.51
C ARG A 257 11.57 -9.11 6.74
N ARG A 258 10.52 -8.30 6.90
CA ARG A 258 10.62 -6.87 7.14
C ARG A 258 9.43 -6.42 7.98
N TYR A 259 9.65 -5.49 8.89
CA TYR A 259 8.58 -4.83 9.64
C TYR A 259 8.88 -3.35 9.76
N ALA A 260 8.00 -2.51 9.20
CA ALA A 260 8.03 -1.07 9.41
C ALA A 260 6.70 -0.58 10.00
N GLN A 261 6.80 0.43 10.85
CA GLN A 261 5.69 1.22 11.34
C GLN A 261 5.76 2.62 10.75
N LEU A 262 4.65 3.09 10.18
CA LEU A 262 4.48 4.43 9.64
C LEU A 262 3.58 5.22 10.58
N HIS A 263 4.14 6.21 11.28
CA HIS A 263 3.44 7.01 12.29
C HIS A 263 2.94 8.31 11.67
N ASN A 264 1.62 8.54 11.64
CA ASN A 264 1.04 9.74 11.03
C ASN A 264 1.45 11.01 11.80
N ILE A 265 2.08 11.96 11.11
CA ILE A 265 2.53 13.24 11.64
C ILE A 265 1.81 14.44 11.02
N GLY A 266 0.77 14.20 10.22
CA GLY A 266 -0.04 15.22 9.55
C GLY A 266 -0.24 14.91 8.07
N SER A 267 -0.67 15.91 7.30
CA SER A 267 -0.93 15.79 5.87
C SER A 267 -0.39 17.00 5.11
N THR A 268 -0.12 16.85 3.81
CA THR A 268 0.26 17.99 2.95
C THR A 268 -0.92 18.89 2.58
N GLN A 269 -2.14 18.42 2.78
CA GLN A 269 -3.39 19.09 2.40
C GLN A 269 -4.54 18.64 3.31
N GLU A 270 -5.74 19.20 3.11
CA GLU A 270 -6.94 18.65 3.75
C GLU A 270 -7.21 17.24 3.21
N ASP A 271 -7.29 16.28 4.11
CA ASP A 271 -7.58 14.88 3.83
C ASP A 271 -8.42 14.29 4.99
N PRO A 272 -9.75 14.37 4.91
CA PRO A 272 -10.63 13.93 5.99
C PRO A 272 -10.58 12.40 6.19
N GLU A 273 -10.27 11.62 5.15
CA GLU A 273 -10.14 10.17 5.27
C GLU A 273 -8.79 9.79 5.87
N GLY A 274 -7.70 10.31 5.31
CA GLY A 274 -6.34 10.09 5.78
C GLY A 274 -6.13 10.58 7.20
N GLY A 275 -6.72 11.72 7.58
CA GLY A 275 -6.63 12.30 8.92
C GLY A 275 -7.17 11.38 10.03
N THR A 276 -8.04 10.40 9.70
CA THR A 276 -8.53 9.39 10.64
C THR A 276 -7.56 8.23 10.89
N ILE A 277 -6.50 8.12 10.10
CA ILE A 277 -5.50 7.05 10.18
C ILE A 277 -4.34 7.51 11.07
N ASP A 278 -4.02 6.73 12.09
CA ASP A 278 -2.97 7.07 13.06
C ASP A 278 -1.63 6.42 12.77
N GLY A 279 -1.65 5.32 12.03
CA GLY A 279 -0.45 4.70 11.51
C GLY A 279 -0.72 3.51 10.61
N ILE A 280 0.33 3.02 9.98
CA ILE A 280 0.28 1.84 9.09
C ILE A 280 1.43 0.90 9.45
N SER A 281 1.13 -0.38 9.70
CA SER A 281 2.16 -1.43 9.70
C SER A 281 2.34 -1.98 8.30
N VAL A 282 3.60 -2.17 7.90
CA VAL A 282 3.95 -2.93 6.70
C VAL A 282 4.88 -4.07 7.11
N LEU A 283 4.33 -5.29 7.12
CA LEU A 283 5.10 -6.52 7.36
C LEU A 283 5.30 -7.22 6.04
N ALA A 284 6.53 -7.62 5.71
CA ALA A 284 6.84 -8.29 4.46
C ALA A 284 7.20 -9.76 4.65
N PHE A 285 6.85 -10.59 3.66
CA PHE A 285 6.89 -12.05 3.74
C PHE A 285 7.49 -12.66 2.46
N ALA A 286 7.90 -13.93 2.52
CA ALA A 286 8.42 -14.65 1.36
C ALA A 286 7.34 -14.98 0.33
N SER A 287 6.14 -15.26 0.83
CA SER A 287 5.04 -15.85 0.10
C SER A 287 3.73 -15.50 0.80
N VAL A 288 2.60 -15.76 0.14
CA VAL A 288 1.28 -15.61 0.78
C VAL A 288 1.07 -16.67 1.86
N ASN A 289 1.61 -17.88 1.70
CA ASN A 289 1.50 -18.94 2.70
C ASN A 289 2.24 -18.57 4.00
N ASP A 290 3.37 -17.87 3.93
CA ASP A 290 4.03 -17.36 5.14
C ASP A 290 3.13 -16.36 5.90
N VAL A 291 2.32 -15.57 5.19
CA VAL A 291 1.32 -14.68 5.81
C VAL A 291 0.24 -15.52 6.48
N GLU A 292 -0.27 -16.54 5.80
CA GLU A 292 -1.33 -17.40 6.31
C GLU A 292 -0.90 -18.16 7.56
N ASP A 293 0.27 -18.81 7.50
CA ASP A 293 0.88 -19.54 8.61
C ASP A 293 1.13 -18.61 9.80
N TYR A 294 1.67 -17.42 9.56
CA TYR A 294 1.88 -16.41 10.60
C TYR A 294 0.57 -16.04 11.30
N LEU A 295 -0.49 -15.74 10.53
CA LEU A 295 -1.77 -15.27 11.06
C LEU A 295 -2.50 -16.30 11.94
N VAL A 296 -2.28 -17.60 11.71
CA VAL A 296 -2.92 -18.68 12.48
C VAL A 296 -2.10 -19.13 13.70
N THR A 297 -0.91 -18.56 13.92
CA THR A 297 -0.09 -18.90 15.09
C THR A 297 -0.69 -18.37 16.41
N PRO A 298 -0.49 -19.07 17.53
CA PRO A 298 -0.79 -18.52 18.87
C PRO A 298 -0.01 -17.24 19.18
N ASP A 299 1.19 -17.10 18.64
CA ASP A 299 2.01 -15.90 18.76
C ASP A 299 1.34 -14.68 18.12
N HIS A 300 0.82 -14.83 16.89
CA HIS A 300 0.07 -13.76 16.23
C HIS A 300 -1.24 -13.46 16.96
N ALA A 301 -1.95 -14.47 17.47
CA ALA A 301 -3.14 -14.24 18.29
C ALA A 301 -2.83 -13.37 19.54
N ALA A 302 -1.70 -13.59 20.20
CA ALA A 302 -1.25 -12.74 21.31
C ALA A 302 -0.86 -11.33 20.86
N ILE A 303 -0.23 -11.18 19.70
CA ILE A 303 0.06 -9.88 19.09
C ILE A 303 -1.24 -9.11 18.81
N GLU A 304 -2.21 -9.76 18.18
CA GLU A 304 -3.50 -9.17 17.81
C GLU A 304 -4.33 -8.77 19.03
N ALA A 305 -4.29 -9.57 20.11
CA ALA A 305 -4.92 -9.20 21.37
C ALA A 305 -4.34 -7.89 21.92
N HIS A 306 -3.01 -7.73 21.92
CA HIS A 306 -2.36 -6.49 22.35
C HIS A 306 -2.61 -5.32 21.36
N GLU A 307 -2.68 -5.59 20.06
CA GLU A 307 -3.02 -4.60 19.04
C GLU A 307 -4.45 -4.04 19.27
N SER A 308 -5.39 -4.91 19.65
CA SER A 308 -6.80 -4.58 19.90
C SER A 308 -7.00 -3.67 21.13
N GLU A 309 -6.02 -3.60 22.03
CA GLU A 309 -6.04 -2.63 23.14
C GLU A 309 -5.79 -1.19 22.66
N LEU A 310 -5.18 -1.02 21.47
CA LEU A 310 -4.82 0.26 20.87
C LEU A 310 -5.73 0.62 19.70
N ALA A 311 -6.16 -0.37 18.92
CA ALA A 311 -6.92 -0.22 17.70
C ALA A 311 -8.41 0.10 17.97
N GLY A 312 -8.89 1.15 17.31
CA GLY A 312 -10.28 1.56 17.25
C GLY A 312 -11.01 1.04 16.01
N GLU A 313 -12.29 1.37 15.93
CA GLU A 313 -13.16 1.00 14.81
C GLU A 313 -12.62 1.50 13.47
N GLY A 314 -12.72 0.65 12.44
CA GLY A 314 -12.24 0.96 11.09
C GLY A 314 -10.74 0.71 10.88
N SER A 315 -10.03 0.17 11.86
CA SER A 315 -8.74 -0.50 11.61
C SER A 315 -8.97 -1.74 10.75
N GLU A 316 -8.10 -1.97 9.76
CA GLU A 316 -8.23 -3.11 8.85
C GLU A 316 -6.85 -3.56 8.35
N PHE A 317 -6.78 -4.76 7.78
CA PHE A 317 -5.59 -5.22 7.10
C PHE A 317 -5.93 -5.94 5.80
N TRP A 318 -4.95 -5.99 4.92
CA TRP A 318 -5.00 -6.73 3.67
C TRP A 318 -3.60 -7.11 3.19
N THR A 319 -3.54 -8.12 2.32
CA THR A 319 -2.30 -8.63 1.74
C THR A 319 -2.08 -8.04 0.36
N ALA A 320 -0.81 -7.78 -0.01
CA ALA A 320 -0.43 -7.21 -1.28
C ALA A 320 0.82 -7.83 -1.89
N VAL A 321 0.92 -7.69 -3.21
CA VAL A 321 2.16 -7.87 -3.98
C VAL A 321 2.90 -6.54 -4.03
N ASN A 322 4.22 -6.62 -3.87
CA ASN A 322 5.08 -5.45 -3.80
C ASN A 322 5.85 -5.25 -5.11
N TYR A 323 5.81 -4.03 -5.65
CA TYR A 323 6.66 -3.60 -6.74
C TYR A 323 7.55 -2.45 -6.28
N SER A 324 8.87 -2.69 -6.24
CA SER A 324 9.82 -1.60 -6.04
C SER A 324 10.05 -0.86 -7.35
N VAL A 325 9.70 0.42 -7.40
CA VAL A 325 9.85 1.31 -8.56
C VAL A 325 11.13 2.13 -8.42
N VAL A 326 11.35 2.74 -7.26
CA VAL A 326 12.59 3.45 -6.91
C VAL A 326 13.15 2.82 -5.64
N ASN A 327 14.45 2.52 -5.65
CA ASN A 327 15.15 2.12 -4.44
C ASN A 327 16.61 2.58 -4.47
N ARG A 328 16.88 3.63 -3.71
CA ARG A 328 18.20 4.23 -3.52
C ARG A 328 18.75 3.97 -2.11
N LEU A 329 18.14 3.03 -1.37
CA LEU A 329 18.46 2.73 0.02
C LEU A 329 18.95 1.28 0.14
N LEU A 330 20.25 1.08 0.34
CA LEU A 330 20.83 -0.24 0.63
C LEU A 330 22.13 -0.09 1.46
N PRO A 331 22.35 -0.96 2.46
CA PRO A 331 21.38 -1.89 3.04
C PRO A 331 20.30 -1.15 3.86
N GLU A 332 19.17 -1.82 4.12
CA GLU A 332 18.21 -1.38 5.14
C GLU A 332 18.81 -1.59 6.52
N LEU A 333 18.62 -0.62 7.41
CA LEU A 333 18.99 -0.73 8.82
C LEU A 333 17.76 -0.51 9.68
N ALA A 334 17.76 -1.11 10.87
CA ALA A 334 16.75 -0.81 11.87
C ALA A 334 16.86 0.67 12.28
N THR A 335 15.72 1.31 12.51
CA THR A 335 15.65 2.70 12.91
C THR A 335 16.01 2.88 14.38
N GLU A 336 16.83 3.90 14.68
CA GLU A 336 17.08 4.37 16.04
C GLU A 336 15.78 4.97 16.62
N ARG A 337 15.33 4.42 17.75
CA ARG A 337 14.09 4.79 18.44
C ARG A 337 14.32 5.88 19.48
#